data_AF-A0A7J8QLK5-F1
#
_entry.id   AF-A0A7J8QLK5-F1
#
_cell.length_a   1.000
_cell.length_b   1.000
_cell.length_c   1.000
_cell.angle_alpha   90.00
_cell.angle_beta   90.00
_cell.angle_gamma   90.00
#
_symmetry.space_group_name_H-M   'P 1'
#
loop_
_entity.id
_entity.type
_entity.pdbx_description
1 polymer ?
#
loop_
_entity_poly.entity_id
_entity_poly.type
_entity_poly.pdbx_seq_one_letter_code
_entity_poly.pdbx_strand_id
1 'polypeptide(L)'
;MASSSMSSRGSGSWTAKQNKDFERALAVYDKDTPDRWYNVAKAVGGKTAEEVKRHYELLVADVKYIESGQVPFPYRDGKSETELKHEVESFSTYNKDDHLLY
;
A
#
# COMPACT_ATOMS: atom_id res chain seq x y z
N MET A 1 -28.59 27.06 -19.32
CA MET A 1 -27.53 26.31 -20.07
C MET A 1 -26.54 25.81 -19.04
N ALA A 2 -26.33 24.49 -18.94
CA ALA A 2 -25.46 23.90 -17.93
C ALA A 2 -23.99 24.09 -18.32
N SER A 3 -23.29 25.00 -17.66
CA SER A 3 -21.83 25.06 -17.71
C SER A 3 -21.27 24.04 -16.73
N SER A 4 -21.33 22.77 -17.15
CA SER A 4 -20.54 21.72 -16.52
C SER A 4 -19.08 22.05 -16.81
N SER A 5 -18.46 22.75 -15.87
CA SER A 5 -17.02 22.97 -15.85
C SER A 5 -16.38 21.60 -15.90
N MET A 6 -15.95 21.20 -17.08
CA MET A 6 -15.05 20.09 -17.29
C MET A 6 -13.71 20.50 -16.68
N SER A 7 -13.59 20.47 -15.35
CA SER A 7 -12.27 20.42 -14.74
C SER A 7 -11.53 19.31 -15.47
N SER A 8 -10.37 19.65 -15.98
CA SER A 8 -9.41 18.73 -16.56
C SER A 8 -8.94 17.76 -15.47
N ARG A 9 -9.80 16.82 -15.06
CA ARG A 9 -9.41 15.68 -14.21
C ARG A 9 -8.74 14.58 -15.05
N GLY A 10 -8.13 14.97 -16.17
CA GLY A 10 -7.41 14.07 -17.08
C GLY A 10 -6.12 13.49 -16.49
N SER A 11 -5.79 13.81 -15.23
CA SER A 11 -4.59 13.34 -14.50
C SER A 11 -4.89 12.75 -13.11
N GLY A 12 -6.16 12.57 -12.73
CA GLY A 12 -6.59 12.82 -11.34
C GLY A 12 -6.44 11.74 -10.26
N SER A 13 -6.22 10.45 -10.57
CA SER A 13 -6.00 9.44 -9.52
C SER A 13 -5.28 8.20 -10.06
N TRP A 14 -4.46 7.57 -9.22
CA TRP A 14 -3.82 6.29 -9.52
C TRP A 14 -4.78 5.17 -9.16
N THR A 15 -5.16 4.37 -10.15
CA THR A 15 -5.95 3.16 -9.87
C THR A 15 -5.08 2.10 -9.20
N ALA A 16 -5.69 1.19 -8.44
CA ALA A 16 -4.96 0.08 -7.81
C ALA A 16 -4.21 -0.79 -8.85
N LYS A 17 -4.76 -0.94 -10.06
CA LYS A 17 -4.09 -1.64 -11.16
C LYS A 17 -2.84 -0.89 -11.61
N GLN A 18 -2.96 0.41 -11.89
CA GLN A 18 -1.82 1.24 -12.29
C GLN A 18 -0.72 1.30 -11.22
N ASN A 19 -1.10 1.36 -9.94
CA ASN A 19 -0.12 1.33 -8.85
C ASN A 19 0.64 0.00 -8.80
N LYS A 20 -0.06 -1.12 -8.98
CA LYS A 20 0.58 -2.44 -9.09
C LYS A 20 1.50 -2.55 -10.32
N ASP A 21 1.08 -2.02 -11.46
CA ASP A 21 1.91 -1.97 -12.67
C ASP A 21 3.15 -1.09 -12.45
N PHE A 22 3.00 0.04 -11.74
CA PHE A 22 4.08 0.93 -11.38
C PHE A 22 5.10 0.27 -10.46
N GLU A 23 4.67 -0.40 -9.39
CA GLU A 23 5.57 -1.13 -8.49
C GLU A 23 6.36 -2.23 -9.23
N ARG A 24 5.70 -2.99 -10.11
CA ARG A 24 6.38 -3.97 -10.97
C ARG A 24 7.39 -3.31 -11.90
N ALA A 25 7.02 -2.20 -12.53
CA ALA A 25 7.91 -1.47 -13.41
C ALA A 25 9.12 -0.90 -12.67
N LEU A 26 8.98 -0.44 -11.42
CA LEU A 26 10.10 -0.01 -10.59
C LEU A 26 11.07 -1.15 -10.22
N ALA A 27 10.57 -2.38 -10.14
CA ALA A 27 11.41 -3.56 -9.91
C ALA A 27 12.21 -3.97 -11.15
N VAL A 28 11.70 -3.68 -12.35
CA VAL A 28 12.37 -3.94 -13.63
C VAL A 28 13.33 -2.82 -14.00
N TYR A 29 12.90 -1.57 -13.82
CA TYR A 29 13.67 -0.37 -14.15
C TYR A 29 14.24 0.24 -12.86
N ASP A 30 15.48 -0.12 -12.59
CA ASP A 30 16.26 0.35 -11.45
C ASP A 30 16.67 1.83 -11.57
N LYS A 31 17.54 2.28 -10.67
CA LYS A 31 18.00 3.68 -10.60
C LYS A 31 19.00 4.03 -11.70
N ASP A 32 19.69 3.04 -12.24
CA ASP A 32 20.76 3.20 -13.22
C ASP A 32 20.22 3.09 -14.66
N THR A 33 18.96 2.68 -14.81
CA THR A 33 18.25 2.64 -16.09
C THR A 33 18.14 4.03 -16.72
N PRO A 34 18.69 4.27 -17.92
CA PRO A 34 18.47 5.51 -18.65
C PRO A 34 16.99 5.65 -19.02
N ASP A 35 16.48 6.88 -18.98
CA ASP A 35 15.07 7.18 -19.27
C ASP A 35 14.06 6.35 -18.45
N ARG A 36 14.45 5.97 -17.22
CA ARG A 36 13.66 5.17 -16.28
C ARG A 36 12.18 5.55 -16.26
N TRP A 37 11.88 6.83 -16.08
CA TRP A 37 10.50 7.32 -15.94
C TRP A 37 9.67 7.17 -17.21
N TYR A 38 10.31 7.29 -18.37
CA TYR A 38 9.66 7.05 -19.66
C TYR A 38 9.31 5.56 -19.82
N ASN A 39 10.25 4.67 -19.47
CA ASN A 39 10.03 3.22 -19.52
C ASN A 39 8.93 2.77 -18.53
N VAL A 40 8.93 3.32 -17.32
CA VAL A 40 7.87 3.05 -16.32
C VAL A 40 6.52 3.58 -16.80
N ALA A 41 6.46 4.79 -17.35
CA ALA A 41 5.23 5.36 -17.90
C ALA A 41 4.65 4.50 -19.03
N LYS A 42 5.52 3.98 -19.91
CA LYS A 42 5.15 3.05 -20.97
C LYS A 42 4.60 1.72 -20.42
N ALA A 43 5.19 1.20 -19.35
CA ALA A 43 4.73 -0.04 -18.71
C ALA A 43 3.39 0.11 -17.97
N VAL A 44 3.19 1.25 -17.30
CA VAL A 44 1.94 1.55 -16.57
C VAL A 44 0.78 1.84 -17.53
N GLY A 45 1.06 2.56 -18.62
CA GLY A 45 0.06 2.97 -19.60
C GLY A 45 -0.86 4.09 -19.09
N GLY A 46 -1.11 5.09 -19.94
CA GLY A 46 -2.02 6.19 -19.62
C GLY A 46 -1.53 7.13 -18.52
N LYS A 47 -0.22 7.12 -18.23
CA LYS A 47 0.49 8.08 -17.36
C LYS A 47 1.69 8.66 -18.09
N THR A 48 2.07 9.89 -17.79
CA THR A 48 3.30 10.49 -18.34
C THR A 48 4.50 10.23 -17.44
N ALA A 49 5.71 10.40 -17.97
CA ALA A 49 6.94 10.27 -17.19
C ALA A 49 6.98 11.22 -15.98
N GLU A 50 6.42 12.42 -16.13
CA GLU A 50 6.32 13.43 -15.07
C GLU A 50 5.32 13.00 -13.98
N GLU A 51 4.20 12.39 -14.36
CA GLU A 51 3.23 11.86 -13.39
C GLU A 51 3.80 10.68 -12.60
N VAL A 52 4.52 9.78 -13.29
CA VAL A 52 5.22 8.67 -12.67
C VAL A 52 6.30 9.17 -11.71
N LYS A 53 7.10 10.16 -12.10
CA LYS A 53 8.14 10.75 -11.25
C LYS A 53 7.54 11.38 -9.99
N ARG A 54 6.47 12.16 -10.12
CA ARG A 54 5.77 12.74 -8.95
C ARG A 54 5.23 11.67 -8.02
N HIS A 55 4.65 10.60 -8.57
CA HIS A 55 4.14 9.48 -7.77
C HIS A 55 5.26 8.75 -7.01
N TYR A 56 6.42 8.59 -7.64
CA TYR A 56 7.60 8.04 -6.98
C TYR A 56 8.12 8.93 -5.84
N GLU A 57 8.17 10.24 -6.04
CA GLU A 57 8.60 11.18 -4.99
C GLU A 57 7.69 11.12 -3.75
N LEU A 58 6.37 10.99 -3.95
CA LEU A 58 5.41 10.78 -2.86
C LEU A 58 5.66 9.46 -2.14
N LEU A 59 5.85 8.36 -2.87
CA LEU A 59 6.16 7.05 -2.27
C LEU A 59 7.44 7.11 -1.41
N VAL A 60 8.49 7.79 -1.90
CA VAL A 60 9.74 7.96 -1.15
C VAL A 60 9.53 8.83 0.09
N ALA A 61 8.71 9.87 0.01
CA ALA A 61 8.37 10.70 1.16
C ALA A 61 7.59 9.91 2.22
N ASP A 62 6.61 9.10 1.80
CA ASP A 62 5.83 8.23 2.70
C ASP A 62 6.72 7.20 3.40
N VAL A 63 7.62 6.52 2.65
CA VAL A 63 8.57 5.56 3.25
C VAL A 63 9.47 6.24 4.28
N LYS A 64 10.01 7.42 3.95
CA LYS A 64 10.83 8.19 4.91
C LYS A 64 10.04 8.63 6.13
N TYR A 65 8.76 8.99 5.96
CA TYR A 65 7.88 9.35 7.05
C TYR A 65 7.61 8.15 7.98
N ILE A 66 7.43 6.96 7.41
CA ILE A 66 7.28 5.71 8.16
C ILE A 66 8.56 5.36 8.92
N GLU A 67 9.72 5.41 8.25
CA GLU A 67 11.03 5.09 8.85
C GLU A 67 11.46 6.07 9.93
N SER A 68 11.05 7.35 9.82
CA SER A 68 11.32 8.35 10.86
C SER A 68 10.45 8.19 12.11
N GLY A 69 9.58 7.18 12.17
CA GLY A 69 8.72 6.90 13.31
C GLY A 69 7.63 7.95 13.53
N GLN A 70 7.38 8.81 12.53
CA GLN A 70 6.39 9.87 12.61
C GLN A 70 4.99 9.44 12.17
N VAL A 71 4.75 8.16 11.88
CA VAL A 71 3.37 7.70 11.67
C VAL A 71 2.65 7.81 13.01
N PRO A 72 1.59 8.64 13.14
CA PRO A 72 0.66 8.46 14.23
C PRO A 72 0.05 7.09 13.97
N PHE A 73 0.52 6.07 14.70
CA PHE A 73 -0.21 4.82 14.78
C PHE A 73 -1.64 5.21 15.15
N PRO A 74 -2.68 4.84 14.36
CA PRO A 74 -4.04 4.97 14.84
C PRO A 74 -4.04 4.17 16.13
N TYR A 75 -4.25 4.89 17.24
CA TYR A 75 -4.35 4.33 18.57
C TYR A 75 -5.39 3.22 18.47
N ARG A 76 -4.93 1.96 18.36
CA ARG A 76 -5.78 0.83 18.65
C ARG A 76 -6.01 0.97 20.13
N ASP A 77 -7.23 1.35 20.49
CA ASP A 77 -7.68 1.43 21.87
C ASP A 77 -7.09 0.26 22.64
N GLY A 78 -6.35 0.61 23.69
CA GLY A 78 -5.56 -0.33 24.46
C GLY A 78 -6.42 -1.47 24.96
N LYS A 79 -6.39 -2.58 24.24
CA LYS A 79 -6.57 -3.89 24.86
C LYS A 79 -5.24 -4.19 25.53
N SER A 80 -5.21 -3.93 26.83
CA SER A 80 -4.09 -4.24 27.71
C SER A 80 -3.61 -5.68 27.48
N GLU A 81 -2.29 -5.85 27.51
CA GLU A 81 -1.53 -7.11 27.39
C GLU A 81 -2.02 -8.26 28.30
N THR A 82 -2.91 -7.95 29.26
CA THR A 82 -3.57 -8.90 30.16
C THR A 82 -4.75 -9.66 29.53
N GLU A 83 -5.41 -9.16 28.49
CA GLU A 83 -6.55 -9.87 27.87
C GLU A 83 -6.13 -10.89 26.80
N LEU A 84 -4.98 -10.70 26.14
CA LEU A 84 -4.51 -11.62 25.10
C LEU A 84 -4.03 -12.97 25.67
N LYS A 85 -3.68 -13.04 26.95
CA LYS A 85 -3.27 -14.30 27.60
C LYS A 85 -4.46 -15.22 27.88
N HIS A 86 -5.63 -14.67 28.18
CA HIS A 86 -6.81 -15.46 28.51
C HIS A 86 -7.51 -16.02 27.26
N GLU A 87 -7.39 -15.36 26.11
CA GLU A 87 -8.00 -15.82 24.85
C GLU A 87 -7.14 -16.89 24.14
N VAL A 88 -5.81 -16.82 24.25
CA VAL A 88 -4.91 -17.88 23.74
C VAL A 88 -4.93 -19.15 24.59
N GLU A 89 -5.15 -19.06 25.91
CA GLU A 89 -5.35 -20.24 26.76
C GLU A 89 -6.68 -20.93 26.46
N SER A 90 -7.77 -20.16 26.26
CA SER A 90 -9.08 -20.71 25.91
C SER A 90 -9.05 -21.47 24.58
N PHE A 91 -8.34 -20.96 23.57
CA PHE A 91 -8.22 -21.63 22.26
C PHE A 91 -7.28 -22.86 22.28
N SER A 92 -6.28 -22.88 23.17
CA SER A 92 -5.42 -24.07 23.35
C SER A 92 -6.10 -25.22 24.10
N THR A 93 -7.14 -24.93 24.89
CA THR A 93 -7.90 -25.97 25.63
C THR A 93 -8.98 -26.68 24.82
N TYR A 94 -9.24 -26.25 23.59
CA TYR A 94 -10.27 -26.84 22.73
C TYR A 94 -9.66 -27.49 21.46
N ASN A 95 -8.77 -28.45 21.65
CA ASN A 95 -8.57 -29.65 20.80
C ASN A 95 -7.33 -30.45 21.25
N LYS A 96 -7.60 -31.51 22.02
CA LYS A 96 -6.79 -32.68 22.45
C LYS A 96 -7.63 -33.24 23.63
N ASP A 97 -8.60 -34.11 23.48
CA ASP A 97 -8.63 -35.34 22.69
C ASP A 97 -10.09 -35.72 22.44
N ASP A 98 -10.56 -35.59 21.19
CA ASP A 98 -11.68 -36.40 20.72
C ASP A 98 -11.09 -37.76 20.32
N HIS A 99 -10.91 -38.61 21.33
CA HIS A 99 -10.65 -40.02 21.15
C HIS A 99 -11.62 -40.79 22.06
N LEU A 100 -12.57 -41.46 21.39
CA LEU A 100 -13.55 -42.40 21.93
C LEU A 100 -12.97 -43.31 23.04
N LEU A 101 -13.69 -43.49 24.15
CA LEU A 101 -14.32 -44.78 24.54
C LEU A 101 -14.97 -44.75 25.94
N TYR A 102 -16.17 -45.35 25.97
CA TYR A 102 -17.11 -45.68 27.05
C TYR A 102 -17.96 -44.57 27.67
#